data_AF-W1WFM3-F1
#
_entry.id   AF-W1WFM3-F1
#
_cell.length_a   1.000
_cell.length_b   1.000
_cell.length_c   1.000
_cell.angle_alpha   90.00
_cell.angle_beta   90.00
_cell.angle_gamma   90.00
#
_symmetry.space_group_name_H-M   'P 1'
#
loop_
_entity.id
_entity.type
_entity.pdbx_description
1 polymer ?
#
loop_
_entity_poly.entity_id
_entity_poly.type
_entity_poly.pdbx_seq_one_letter_code
_entity_poly.pdbx_strand_id
1 'polypeptide(L)'
;MIAREVRRRGLTDNIKLGAGGIREIEFIVQVFQLIRGGREPSLQSRSLLPTLSAIAELHLLSENDAEQLRVAYLFLRRLENLLQSINDEQTQTLPSDELNRARLAWAMDFADWPQLTGALTAHMTNVRRVFNELIGDDESE
;
A
#
# COMPACT_ATOMS: atom_id res chain seq x y z
N MET A 1 -17.01 -4.59 1.47
CA MET A 1 -17.45 -3.16 1.42
C MET A 1 -16.37 -2.22 0.84
N ILE A 2 -15.10 -2.29 1.28
CA ILE A 2 -13.98 -1.47 0.73
C ILE A 2 -13.62 -1.90 -0.69
N ALA A 3 -13.41 -3.19 -0.94
CA ALA A 3 -13.10 -3.71 -2.29
C ALA A 3 -14.19 -3.38 -3.32
N ARG A 4 -15.46 -3.33 -2.89
CA ARG A 4 -16.62 -2.97 -3.73
C ARG A 4 -16.62 -1.48 -4.12
N GLU A 5 -16.20 -0.59 -3.21
CA GLU A 5 -16.12 0.85 -3.49
C GLU A 5 -14.93 1.20 -4.41
N VAL A 6 -13.80 0.49 -4.27
CA VAL A 6 -12.64 0.62 -5.16
C VAL A 6 -12.97 0.17 -6.57
N ARG A 7 -13.62 -1.00 -6.71
CA ARG A 7 -14.10 -1.52 -8.01
C ARG A 7 -15.10 -0.57 -8.66
N ARG A 8 -16.07 -0.06 -7.90
CA ARG A 8 -17.10 0.88 -8.42
C ARG A 8 -16.51 2.15 -9.04
N ARG A 9 -15.37 2.62 -8.54
CA ARG A 9 -14.75 3.87 -9.01
C ARG A 9 -13.72 3.68 -10.12
N GLY A 10 -13.39 2.44 -10.52
CA GLY A 10 -12.43 2.19 -11.60
C GLY A 10 -11.05 2.79 -11.36
N LEU A 11 -10.62 2.88 -10.09
CA LEU A 11 -9.40 3.57 -9.67
C LEU A 11 -8.13 2.74 -9.94
N THR A 12 -7.87 2.39 -11.20
CA THR A 12 -6.68 1.63 -11.61
C THR A 12 -5.38 2.41 -11.39
N ASP A 13 -5.45 3.73 -11.50
CA ASP A 13 -4.28 4.62 -11.42
C ASP A 13 -4.12 5.28 -10.04
N ASN A 14 -4.82 4.79 -9.01
CA ASN A 14 -4.75 5.39 -7.67
C ASN A 14 -3.92 4.52 -6.70
N ILE A 15 -2.78 5.04 -6.23
CA ILE A 15 -1.82 4.27 -5.41
C ILE A 15 -2.26 4.05 -3.96
N LYS A 16 -3.31 4.76 -3.51
CA LYS A 16 -3.84 4.65 -2.15
C LYS A 16 -5.10 3.79 -2.09
N LEU A 17 -5.99 4.01 -3.04
CA LEU A 17 -7.32 3.40 -3.10
C LEU A 17 -7.37 2.20 -4.03
N GLY A 18 -6.48 2.12 -5.02
CA GLY A 18 -6.42 0.97 -5.92
C GLY A 18 -6.06 -0.33 -5.20
N ALA A 19 -6.30 -1.44 -5.89
CA ALA A 19 -5.96 -2.77 -5.38
C ALA A 19 -4.47 -2.88 -5.03
N GLY A 20 -4.15 -3.31 -3.82
CA GLY A 20 -2.76 -3.35 -3.35
C GLY A 20 -2.19 -2.00 -2.90
N GLY A 21 -3.03 -0.96 -2.82
CA GLY A 21 -2.61 0.37 -2.43
C GLY A 21 -2.36 0.53 -0.93
N ILE A 22 -1.95 1.75 -0.55
CA ILE A 22 -1.61 2.11 0.84
C ILE A 22 -2.73 1.73 1.83
N ARG A 23 -4.00 1.92 1.44
CA ARG A 23 -5.15 1.63 2.32
C ARG A 23 -5.26 0.16 2.69
N GLU A 24 -4.88 -0.75 1.80
CA GLU A 24 -4.91 -2.18 2.11
C GLU A 24 -3.85 -2.53 3.16
N ILE A 25 -2.66 -1.93 3.09
CA ILE A 25 -1.62 -2.08 4.12
C ILE A 25 -2.12 -1.55 5.47
N GLU A 26 -2.73 -0.35 5.47
CA GLU A 26 -3.33 0.24 6.67
C GLU A 26 -4.38 -0.69 7.28
N PHE A 27 -5.21 -1.30 6.44
CA PHE A 27 -6.27 -2.21 6.89
C PHE A 27 -5.72 -3.52 7.46
N ILE A 28 -4.74 -4.15 6.80
CA ILE A 28 -4.05 -5.35 7.31
C ILE A 28 -3.57 -5.10 8.74
N VAL A 29 -2.86 -3.98 8.95
CA VAL A 29 -2.33 -3.61 10.27
C VAL A 29 -3.48 -3.40 11.27
N GLN A 30 -4.50 -2.63 10.90
CA GLN A 30 -5.66 -2.34 11.77
C GLN A 30 -6.45 -3.58 12.17
N VAL A 31 -6.57 -4.60 11.30
CA VAL A 31 -7.23 -5.87 11.64
C VAL A 31 -6.55 -6.54 12.84
N PHE A 32 -5.23 -6.59 12.87
CA PHE A 32 -4.51 -7.15 14.01
C PHE A 32 -4.68 -6.30 15.28
N GLN A 33 -4.71 -4.97 15.16
CA GLN A 33 -5.00 -4.10 16.31
C GLN A 33 -6.39 -4.35 16.89
N LEU A 34 -7.40 -4.55 16.03
CA LEU A 34 -8.77 -4.83 16.47
C LEU A 34 -8.91 -6.20 17.14
N ILE A 35 -8.26 -7.24 16.61
CA ILE A 35 -8.41 -8.61 17.11
C ILE A 35 -7.52 -8.86 18.34
N ARG A 36 -6.30 -8.30 18.37
CA ARG A 36 -5.26 -8.63 19.36
C ARG A 36 -4.86 -7.45 20.24
N GLY A 37 -5.12 -6.20 19.83
CA GLY A 37 -4.64 -5.00 20.54
C GLY A 37 -5.16 -4.84 21.96
N GLY A 38 -6.27 -5.47 22.34
CA GLY A 38 -6.73 -5.50 23.74
C GLY A 38 -5.84 -6.34 24.67
N ARG A 39 -5.10 -7.32 24.14
CA ARG A 39 -4.22 -8.22 24.90
C ARG A 39 -2.73 -7.94 24.66
N GLU A 40 -2.41 -7.38 23.49
CA GLU A 40 -1.04 -7.07 23.06
C GLU A 40 -0.85 -5.55 23.00
N PRO A 41 -0.31 -4.91 24.06
CA PRO A 41 -0.11 -3.46 24.09
C PRO A 41 0.78 -2.93 22.96
N SER A 42 1.72 -3.74 22.47
CA SER A 42 2.60 -3.39 21.34
C SER A 42 1.81 -3.12 20.05
N LEU A 43 0.60 -3.66 19.91
CA LEU A 43 -0.28 -3.42 18.76
C LEU A 43 -1.13 -2.15 18.91
N GLN A 44 -1.03 -1.39 20.00
CA GLN A 44 -1.85 -0.18 20.22
C GLN A 44 -1.22 1.10 19.63
N SER A 45 -0.04 1.00 19.02
CA SER A 45 0.61 2.13 18.35
C SER A 45 -0.27 2.72 17.25
N ARG A 46 -0.28 4.05 17.14
CA ARG A 46 -0.95 4.77 16.04
C ARG A 46 -0.14 4.76 14.74
N SER A 47 1.16 4.53 14.83
CA SER A 47 2.07 4.54 13.69
C SER A 47 2.12 3.16 13.03
N LEU A 48 1.98 3.13 11.71
CA LEU A 48 1.89 1.88 10.93
C LEU A 48 3.15 1.01 11.05
N LEU A 49 4.34 1.58 10.88
CA LEU A 49 5.59 0.82 10.86
C LEU A 49 5.92 0.14 12.19
N PRO A 50 5.81 0.81 13.36
CA PRO A 50 5.94 0.14 14.65
C PRO A 50 4.92 -0.98 14.85
N THR A 51 3.66 -0.77 14.47
CA THR A 51 2.63 -1.80 14.61
C THR A 51 2.90 -2.99 13.69
N LEU A 52 3.34 -2.76 12.45
CA LEU A 52 3.74 -3.82 11.52
C LEU A 52 4.94 -4.63 12.05
N SER A 53 5.89 -3.96 12.71
CA SER A 53 7.02 -4.64 13.37
C SER A 53 6.54 -5.54 14.52
N ALA A 54 5.63 -5.03 15.36
CA ALA A 54 5.02 -5.83 16.43
C ALA A 54 4.20 -7.01 15.90
N ILE A 55 3.51 -6.87 14.76
CA ILE A 55 2.80 -7.97 14.09
C ILE A 55 3.77 -9.09 13.69
N ALA A 56 4.97 -8.74 13.19
CA ALA A 56 6.00 -9.70 12.84
C ALA A 56 6.61 -10.39 14.08
N GLU A 57 6.95 -9.62 15.11
CA GLU A 57 7.50 -10.14 16.38
C GLU A 57 6.54 -11.10 17.10
N LEU A 58 5.23 -10.87 16.98
CA LEU A 58 4.19 -11.74 17.51
C LEU A 58 3.86 -12.94 16.59
N HIS A 59 4.56 -13.08 15.47
CA HIS A 59 4.33 -14.11 14.44
C HIS A 59 2.88 -14.16 13.94
N LEU A 60 2.22 -12.99 13.86
CA LEU A 60 0.85 -12.86 13.37
C LEU A 60 0.81 -12.77 11.84
N LEU A 61 1.92 -12.42 11.21
CA LEU A 61 2.23 -12.60 9.80
C LEU A 61 3.58 -13.32 9.69
N SER A 62 3.86 -13.91 8.52
CA SER A 62 5.22 -14.38 8.23
C SER A 62 6.19 -13.19 8.22
N GLU A 63 7.44 -13.40 8.64
CA GLU A 63 8.47 -12.36 8.61
C GLU A 63 8.67 -11.81 7.19
N ASN A 64 8.59 -12.69 6.19
CA ASN A 64 8.67 -12.30 4.78
C ASN A 64 7.51 -11.38 4.36
N ASP A 65 6.26 -11.72 4.71
CA ASP A 65 5.12 -10.87 4.34
C ASP A 65 5.17 -9.52 5.04
N ALA A 66 5.54 -9.49 6.33
CA ALA A 66 5.70 -8.25 7.07
C ALA A 66 6.77 -7.34 6.46
N GLU A 67 7.91 -7.90 6.07
CA GLU A 67 8.98 -7.13 5.41
C GLU A 67 8.54 -6.63 4.03
N GLN A 68 7.88 -7.46 3.23
CA GLN A 68 7.39 -7.03 1.93
C GLN A 68 6.33 -5.93 2.03
N LEU A 69 5.43 -5.99 3.03
CA LEU A 69 4.48 -4.90 3.33
C LEU A 69 5.19 -3.62 3.76
N ARG A 70 6.26 -3.73 4.56
CA ARG A 70 7.08 -2.59 4.99
C ARG A 70 7.71 -1.89 3.80
N VAL A 71 8.34 -2.65 2.91
CA VAL A 71 8.98 -2.12 1.69
C VAL A 71 7.93 -1.50 0.77
N ALA A 72 6.80 -2.17 0.54
CA ALA A 72 5.72 -1.63 -0.28
C ALA A 72 5.15 -0.33 0.30
N TYR A 73 4.92 -0.26 1.62
CA TYR A 73 4.43 0.96 2.27
C TYR A 73 5.38 2.13 2.08
N LEU A 74 6.68 1.94 2.31
CA LEU A 74 7.68 2.98 2.13
C LEU A 74 7.78 3.45 0.68
N PHE A 75 7.74 2.51 -0.27
CA PHE A 75 7.73 2.82 -1.70
C PHE A 75 6.51 3.66 -2.08
N LEU A 76 5.30 3.21 -1.71
CA LEU A 76 4.05 3.89 -2.04
C LEU A 76 3.95 5.27 -1.38
N ARG A 77 4.39 5.41 -0.12
CA ARG A 77 4.43 6.70 0.57
C ARG A 77 5.42 7.68 -0.06
N ARG A 78 6.59 7.20 -0.51
CA ARG A 78 7.55 8.04 -1.24
C ARG A 78 6.94 8.51 -2.56
N LEU A 79 6.33 7.61 -3.32
CA LEU A 79 5.66 7.93 -4.58
C LEU A 79 4.50 8.92 -4.37
N GLU A 80 3.68 8.74 -3.34
CA GLU A 80 2.60 9.66 -2.97
C GLU A 80 3.13 11.06 -2.66
N ASN A 81 4.17 11.17 -1.84
CA ASN A 81 4.76 12.47 -1.49
C ASN A 81 5.32 13.18 -2.74
N LEU A 82 6.00 12.44 -3.63
CA LEU A 82 6.53 13.01 -4.87
C LEU A 82 5.42 13.47 -5.81
N LEU A 83 4.37 12.66 -5.96
CA LEU A 83 3.20 12.99 -6.76
C LEU A 83 2.56 14.30 -6.28
N GLN A 84 2.39 14.45 -4.95
CA GLN A 84 1.82 15.67 -4.36
C GLN A 84 2.72 16.90 -4.55
N SER A 85 4.05 16.70 -4.58
CA SER A 85 5.01 17.79 -4.76
C SER A 85 5.03 18.41 -6.16
N ILE A 86 4.55 17.70 -7.19
CA ILE A 86 4.62 18.18 -8.58
C ILE A 86 3.77 19.45 -8.80
N ASN A 87 2.57 19.48 -8.21
CA ASN A 87 1.61 20.58 -8.35
C ASN A 87 1.22 21.20 -6.99
N ASP A 88 1.89 20.82 -5.90
CA ASP A 88 1.50 21.17 -4.53
C ASP A 88 0.02 20.82 -4.23
N GLU A 89 -0.41 19.65 -4.71
CA GLU A 89 -1.80 19.20 -4.66
C GLU A 89 -1.90 17.87 -3.91
N GLN A 90 -2.93 17.74 -3.06
CA GLN A 90 -3.26 16.46 -2.43
C GLN A 90 -3.88 15.49 -3.44
N THR A 91 -3.04 14.77 -4.20
CA THR A 91 -3.45 13.70 -5.11
C THR A 91 -2.81 12.36 -4.78
N GLN A 92 -3.45 11.27 -5.22
CA GLN A 92 -2.95 9.90 -5.20
C GLN A 92 -3.14 9.20 -6.56
N THR A 93 -3.53 9.95 -7.59
CA THR A 93 -3.75 9.44 -8.95
C THR A 93 -2.51 9.69 -9.79
N LEU A 94 -1.99 8.65 -10.43
CA LEU A 94 -0.81 8.74 -11.30
C LEU A 94 -1.07 9.68 -12.49
N PRO A 95 -0.04 10.41 -12.95
CA PRO A 95 -0.17 11.33 -14.07
C PRO A 95 -0.39 10.59 -15.39
N SER A 96 -1.18 11.19 -16.27
CA SER A 96 -1.35 10.73 -17.65
C SER A 96 -0.36 11.38 -18.62
N ASP A 97 0.19 12.56 -18.26
CA ASP A 97 1.14 13.29 -19.10
C ASP A 97 2.57 12.76 -19.00
N GLU A 98 3.30 12.82 -20.12
CA GLU A 98 4.65 12.25 -20.23
C GLU A 98 5.68 12.96 -19.34
N LEU A 99 5.54 14.28 -19.15
CA LEU A 99 6.49 15.06 -18.38
C LEU A 99 6.47 14.67 -16.90
N ASN A 100 5.29 14.59 -16.30
CA ASN A 100 5.16 14.20 -14.89
C ASN A 100 5.49 12.72 -14.67
N ARG A 101 5.20 11.86 -15.64
CA ARG A 101 5.68 10.46 -15.62
C ARG A 101 7.21 10.38 -15.58
N ALA A 102 7.89 11.15 -16.43
CA ALA A 102 9.36 11.21 -16.44
C ALA A 102 9.93 11.78 -15.13
N ARG A 103 9.31 12.85 -14.59
CA ARG A 103 9.68 13.43 -13.28
C ARG A 103 9.57 12.41 -12.15
N LEU A 104 8.47 11.66 -12.09
CA LEU A 104 8.26 10.63 -11.08
C LEU A 104 9.28 9.50 -11.20
N ALA A 105 9.51 8.98 -12.42
CA ALA A 105 10.51 7.94 -12.65
C ALA A 105 11.89 8.39 -12.15
N TRP A 106 12.32 9.58 -12.56
CA TRP A 106 13.59 10.15 -12.13
C TRP A 106 13.68 10.33 -10.61
N ALA A 107 12.65 10.92 -9.98
CA ALA A 107 12.66 11.19 -8.54
C ALA A 107 12.54 9.92 -7.67
N MET A 108 11.98 8.85 -8.23
CA MET A 108 11.94 7.51 -7.63
C MET A 108 13.19 6.68 -7.91
N ASP A 109 14.17 7.21 -8.65
CA ASP A 109 15.41 6.55 -9.05
C ASP A 109 15.22 5.37 -10.03
N PHE A 110 14.31 5.56 -10.99
CA PHE A 110 14.08 4.65 -12.12
C PHE A 110 14.48 5.32 -13.44
N ALA A 111 14.96 4.52 -14.39
CA ALA A 111 15.40 5.03 -15.69
C ALA A 111 14.25 5.57 -16.55
N ASP A 112 13.06 4.96 -16.44
CA ASP A 112 11.88 5.33 -17.22
C ASP A 112 10.57 4.98 -16.52
N TRP A 113 9.46 5.45 -17.11
CA TRP A 113 8.12 5.21 -16.61
C TRP A 113 7.74 3.72 -16.58
N PRO A 114 7.99 2.91 -17.63
CA PRO A 114 7.74 1.46 -17.58
C PRO A 114 8.43 0.73 -16.43
N GLN A 115 9.67 1.08 -16.08
CA GLN A 115 10.37 0.47 -14.95
C GLN A 115 9.75 0.87 -13.61
N LEU A 116 9.42 2.15 -13.42
CA LEU A 116 8.71 2.61 -12.23
C LEU A 116 7.35 1.91 -12.08
N THR A 117 6.56 1.84 -13.14
CA THR A 117 5.24 1.20 -13.07
C THR A 117 5.33 -0.31 -12.88
N GLY A 118 6.33 -0.98 -13.47
CA GLY A 118 6.61 -2.38 -13.21
C GLY A 118 6.90 -2.66 -11.72
N ALA A 119 7.75 -1.84 -11.09
CA ALA A 119 8.02 -1.92 -9.66
C ALA A 119 6.79 -1.62 -8.80
N LEU A 120 6.02 -0.59 -9.17
CA LEU A 120 4.76 -0.25 -8.52
C LEU A 120 3.76 -1.42 -8.56
N THR A 121 3.56 -2.02 -9.74
CA THR A 121 2.68 -3.18 -9.91
C THR A 121 3.15 -4.35 -9.05
N ALA A 122 4.46 -4.65 -9.00
CA ALA A 122 4.98 -5.72 -8.16
C ALA A 122 4.66 -5.50 -6.67
N HIS A 123 4.84 -4.28 -6.16
CA HIS A 123 4.46 -3.93 -4.78
C HIS A 123 2.96 -4.09 -4.54
N MET A 124 2.11 -3.52 -5.42
CA MET A 124 0.66 -3.56 -5.26
C MET A 124 0.11 -4.99 -5.37
N THR A 125 0.60 -5.80 -6.31
CA THR A 125 0.22 -7.22 -6.41
C THR A 125 0.57 -7.98 -5.13
N ASN A 126 1.74 -7.72 -4.54
CA ASN A 126 2.10 -8.38 -3.29
C ASN A 126 1.24 -7.96 -2.11
N VAL A 127 0.97 -6.66 -1.96
CA VAL A 127 0.04 -6.16 -0.92
C VAL A 127 -1.33 -6.82 -1.08
N ARG A 128 -1.82 -6.89 -2.31
CA ARG A 128 -3.12 -7.50 -2.60
C ARG A 128 -3.14 -8.99 -2.25
N ARG A 129 -2.08 -9.73 -2.54
CA ARG A 129 -1.95 -11.14 -2.15
C ARG A 129 -2.11 -11.31 -0.63
N VAL A 130 -1.34 -10.58 0.17
CA VAL A 130 -1.41 -10.66 1.64
C VAL A 130 -2.78 -10.22 2.16
N PHE A 131 -3.38 -9.19 1.55
CA PHE A 131 -4.73 -8.74 1.89
C PHE A 131 -5.77 -9.85 1.68
N ASN A 132 -5.73 -10.53 0.53
CA ASN A 132 -6.67 -11.61 0.20
C ASN A 132 -6.49 -12.83 1.10
N GLU A 133 -5.25 -13.19 1.45
CA GLU A 133 -4.95 -14.29 2.38
C GLU A 133 -5.53 -14.03 3.78
N LEU A 134 -5.53 -12.77 4.24
CA LEU A 134 -6.02 -12.40 5.57
C LEU A 134 -7.55 -12.29 5.66
N ILE A 135 -8.19 -11.73 4.62
CA ILE A 135 -9.59 -11.29 4.67
C ILE A 135 -10.52 -12.21 3.87
N GLY A 136 -9.96 -13.05 3.00
CA GLY A 136 -10.71 -13.87 2.05
C GLY A 136 -11.06 -13.09 0.78
N ASP A 137 -11.21 -13.81 -0.33
CA ASP A 137 -11.61 -13.20 -1.59
C ASP A 137 -13.09 -12.84 -1.58
N ASP A 138 -13.40 -11.55 -1.69
CA ASP A 138 -14.72 -10.98 -1.97
C ASP A 138 -15.07 -11.20 -3.48
N GLU A 139 -14.60 -12.31 -4.09
CA GLU A 139 -14.79 -12.69 -5.50
C GLU A 139 -16.01 -13.61 -5.72
N SER A 140 -16.61 -14.14 -4.67
CA SER A 140 -17.88 -14.87 -4.75
C SER A 140 -19.06 -13.94 -4.45
N GLU A 141 -19.47 -13.15 -5.46
CA GLU A 141 -20.87 -12.76 -5.75
C GLU A 141 -20.99 -12.12 -7.14
#